data_AF-A0A6C1PE47-F1
#
_entry.id   AF-A0A6C1PE47-F1
#
_cell.length_a   1.000
_cell.length_b   1.000
_cell.length_c   1.000
_cell.angle_alpha   90.00
_cell.angle_beta   90.00
_cell.angle_gamma   90.00
#
_symmetry.space_group_name_H-M   'P 1'
#
loop_
_entity.id
_entity.type
_entity.pdbx_description
1 polymer ?
#
loop_
_entity_poly.entity_id
_entity_poly.type
_entity_poly.pdbx_seq_one_letter_code
_entity_poly.pdbx_strand_id
1 'polypeptide(L)'
;MNTPNYSDQPASSSYAERCAAYRSLTRGEPASGPYTELIRLIAGDRVNTDEIFGACDKIDAREDCADFRLHAILAILYRTSDRPAQHGGAGVRLDPEVRTRLERSVLGFKYWPDEPGIDSMCTWTENHQIMFAAAGYLAGQLLPDRVFTNSGRTGRQQMNRFRPRIERWMDLRFRSGFSEWLSHVYYNEDLPPLLNLVEFTDDPKLSRDASMVVDLLLLDIALNQFRGTFGSTHGRSYEAGKKSGRVESTAPVVWLICGMNQPAVGNMSATLLATSSRYRLPSVIGGIARDTDRPEFESRQRMGIRIADAERWGLGFRSVEDGMVFLSLEAYLHERTAALTLRMLDEWNWWENSFFAPFAAHRRLIGFLRAAGLLRALARWKARDLTRNTREEVNLITYRTPDAMQSCAQDYRAGYGGDQQHVWQATLGSEAVVFTTHPGSRGRKGATPNYWAGSGTLPRAAQYRTVVICHYRLNPSRGLYHTNRELYTHAWFPQDAFDEVREAAGWVFARRGDGYVALWSQKPYRWEHD
;
A
#
# COMPACT_ATOMS: atom_id res chain seq x y z
N MET A 1 -6.54 -21.28 23.08
CA MET A 1 -7.22 -19.99 23.28
C MET A 1 -7.87 -19.65 21.95
N ASN A 2 -9.18 -19.37 21.93
CA ASN A 2 -9.87 -18.99 20.70
C ASN A 2 -9.19 -17.76 20.10
N THR A 3 -8.84 -17.82 18.82
CA THR A 3 -8.46 -16.65 18.01
C THR A 3 -9.48 -15.54 18.32
N PRO A 4 -9.06 -14.30 18.67
CA PRO A 4 -10.03 -13.24 18.92
C PRO A 4 -10.92 -13.08 17.70
N ASN A 5 -12.22 -13.30 17.87
CA ASN A 5 -13.20 -13.17 16.80
C ASN A 5 -13.21 -11.72 16.29
N TYR A 6 -13.60 -11.55 15.03
CA TYR A 6 -13.95 -10.26 14.45
C TYR A 6 -14.85 -9.46 15.40
N SER A 7 -14.54 -8.17 15.61
CA SER A 7 -15.34 -7.23 16.39
C SER A 7 -15.66 -5.99 15.57
N ASP A 8 -16.90 -5.53 15.58
CA ASP A 8 -17.30 -4.22 15.04
C ASP A 8 -17.41 -3.15 16.15
N GLN A 9 -17.11 -3.53 17.41
CA GLN A 9 -17.11 -2.66 18.57
C GLN A 9 -15.68 -2.37 19.04
N PRO A 10 -15.39 -1.13 19.48
CA PRO A 10 -14.09 -0.80 20.06
C PRO A 10 -13.85 -1.62 21.33
N ALA A 11 -12.64 -2.16 21.46
CA ALA A 11 -12.28 -2.91 22.66
C ALA A 11 -11.93 -1.97 23.82
N SER A 12 -12.30 -2.35 25.05
CA SER A 12 -11.91 -1.65 26.28
C SER A 12 -10.42 -1.78 26.60
N SER A 13 -9.73 -2.75 25.99
CA SER A 13 -8.30 -2.96 26.16
C SER A 13 -7.48 -1.76 25.66
N SER A 14 -6.35 -1.52 26.32
CA SER A 14 -5.33 -0.58 25.89
C SER A 14 -4.57 -1.07 24.65
N TYR A 15 -3.88 -0.15 23.97
CA TYR A 15 -2.97 -0.51 22.86
C TYR A 15 -1.92 -1.54 23.31
N ALA A 16 -1.32 -1.33 24.50
CA ALA A 16 -0.30 -2.23 25.03
C ALA A 16 -0.84 -3.65 25.31
N GLU A 17 -2.04 -3.78 25.86
CA GLU A 17 -2.70 -5.07 26.07
C GLU A 17 -3.01 -5.77 24.74
N ARG A 18 -3.46 -5.03 23.72
CA ARG A 18 -3.66 -5.62 22.39
C ARG A 18 -2.36 -6.06 21.72
N CYS A 19 -1.28 -5.30 21.85
CA CYS A 19 0.04 -5.75 21.40
C CYS A 19 0.47 -7.03 22.12
N ALA A 20 0.25 -7.13 23.44
CA ALA A 20 0.54 -8.35 24.20
C ALA A 20 -0.31 -9.54 23.75
N ALA A 21 -1.61 -9.32 23.52
CA ALA A 21 -2.52 -10.33 23.02
C ALA A 21 -2.14 -10.80 21.59
N TYR A 22 -1.74 -9.89 20.70
CA TYR A 22 -1.23 -10.26 19.36
C TYR A 22 0.00 -11.15 19.45
N ARG A 23 0.98 -10.77 20.28
CA ARG A 23 2.19 -11.60 20.51
C ARG A 23 1.82 -12.98 21.06
N SER A 24 0.91 -13.04 22.03
CA SER A 24 0.44 -14.30 22.60
C SER A 24 -0.27 -15.17 21.57
N LEU A 25 -1.10 -14.56 20.71
CA LEU A 25 -1.79 -15.24 19.62
C LEU A 25 -0.78 -15.84 18.63
N THR A 26 0.19 -15.04 18.16
CA THR A 26 1.22 -15.50 17.21
C THR A 26 2.02 -16.68 17.74
N ARG A 27 2.31 -16.72 19.06
CA ARG A 27 3.03 -17.85 19.68
C ARG A 27 2.21 -19.15 19.69
N GLY A 28 0.88 -19.06 19.70
CA GLY A 28 -0.03 -20.21 19.72
C GLY A 28 -0.44 -20.74 18.33
N GLU A 29 -0.25 -19.95 17.28
CA GLU A 29 -0.57 -20.31 15.89
C GLU A 29 0.63 -20.97 15.18
N PRO A 30 0.42 -21.70 14.06
CA PRO A 30 1.51 -22.22 13.23
C PRO A 30 2.48 -21.14 12.72
N ALA A 31 3.70 -21.55 12.37
CA ALA A 31 4.67 -20.67 11.73
C ALA A 31 4.10 -20.14 10.40
N SER A 32 4.33 -18.85 10.10
CA SER A 32 3.85 -18.22 8.86
C SER A 32 4.79 -17.09 8.46
N GLY A 33 5.93 -17.47 7.88
CA GLY A 33 6.96 -16.54 7.45
C GLY A 33 7.81 -15.94 8.57
N PRO A 34 8.78 -15.08 8.22
CA PRO A 34 9.79 -14.59 9.16
C PRO A 34 9.23 -13.65 10.24
N TYR A 35 8.04 -13.06 10.02
CA TYR A 35 7.40 -12.18 10.99
C TYR A 35 6.83 -12.94 12.20
N THR A 36 6.29 -14.16 12.03
CA THR A 36 5.90 -14.97 13.19
C THR A 36 7.11 -15.41 14.00
N GLU A 37 8.19 -15.76 13.29
CA GLU A 37 9.44 -16.19 13.94
C GLU A 37 10.14 -15.06 14.68
N LEU A 38 10.04 -13.82 14.21
CA LEU A 38 10.51 -12.65 14.96
C LEU A 38 9.86 -12.56 16.36
N ILE A 39 8.54 -12.76 16.47
CA ILE A 39 7.83 -12.71 17.76
C ILE A 39 8.28 -13.87 18.67
N ARG A 40 8.36 -15.09 18.14
CA ARG A 40 8.82 -16.28 18.88
C ARG A 40 10.24 -16.11 19.39
N LEU A 41 11.13 -15.60 18.54
CA LEU A 41 12.51 -15.33 18.88
C LEU A 41 12.61 -14.33 20.03
N ILE A 42 11.92 -13.19 19.94
CA ILE A 42 11.90 -12.18 21.01
C ILE A 42 11.34 -12.76 22.32
N ALA A 43 10.39 -13.69 22.23
CA ALA A 43 9.82 -14.36 23.39
C ALA A 43 10.72 -15.47 24.01
N GLY A 44 11.84 -15.80 23.36
CA GLY A 44 12.72 -16.90 23.76
C GLY A 44 12.17 -18.29 23.41
N ASP A 45 11.17 -18.37 22.53
CA ASP A 45 10.62 -19.63 22.04
C ASP A 45 11.54 -20.24 20.97
N ARG A 46 11.37 -21.55 20.72
CA ARG A 46 12.02 -22.21 19.58
C ARG A 46 11.45 -21.67 18.27
N VAL A 47 12.32 -21.19 17.39
CA VAL A 47 11.96 -20.72 16.06
C VAL A 47 11.99 -21.84 15.02
N ASN A 48 11.14 -21.72 14.00
CA ASN A 48 11.23 -22.51 12.78
C ASN A 48 12.24 -21.86 11.81
N THR A 49 13.46 -22.41 11.79
CA THR A 49 14.53 -21.91 10.93
C THR A 49 14.20 -21.99 9.44
N ASP A 50 13.36 -22.94 9.01
CA ASP A 50 12.99 -23.11 7.60
C ASP A 50 12.20 -21.91 7.06
N GLU A 51 11.35 -21.29 7.88
CA GLU A 51 10.63 -20.06 7.52
C GLU A 51 11.58 -18.87 7.34
N ILE A 52 12.62 -18.80 8.18
CA ILE A 52 13.64 -17.75 8.10
C ILE A 52 14.52 -17.98 6.87
N PHE A 53 14.93 -19.22 6.61
CA PHE A 53 15.75 -19.58 5.45
C PHE A 53 14.99 -19.43 4.15
N GLY A 54 13.73 -19.84 4.08
CA GLY A 54 12.88 -19.60 2.92
C GLY A 54 12.69 -18.11 2.60
N ALA A 55 12.68 -17.24 3.62
CA ALA A 55 12.72 -15.80 3.40
C ALA A 55 14.05 -15.34 2.79
N CYS A 56 15.17 -15.88 3.28
CA CYS A 56 16.50 -15.59 2.76
C CYS A 56 16.69 -16.11 1.32
N ASP A 57 16.10 -17.25 0.96
CA ASP A 57 16.19 -17.81 -0.39
C ASP A 57 15.53 -16.89 -1.42
N LYS A 58 14.36 -16.31 -1.08
CA LYS A 58 13.69 -15.31 -1.93
C LYS A 58 14.48 -14.02 -2.08
N ILE A 59 15.14 -13.58 -1.00
CA ILE A 59 16.04 -12.42 -1.02
C ILE A 59 17.24 -12.68 -1.93
N ASP A 60 17.88 -13.85 -1.78
CA ASP A 60 19.04 -14.25 -2.59
C ASP A 60 18.67 -14.41 -4.07
N ALA A 61 17.47 -14.93 -4.36
CA ALA A 61 16.93 -15.08 -5.71
C ALA A 61 16.44 -13.76 -6.33
N ARG A 62 16.38 -12.65 -5.56
CA ARG A 62 15.85 -11.35 -6.00
C ARG A 62 14.45 -11.48 -6.59
N GLU A 63 13.61 -12.29 -5.94
CA GLU A 63 12.19 -12.38 -6.27
C GLU A 63 11.52 -11.02 -6.03
N ASP A 64 10.49 -10.72 -6.81
CA ASP A 64 9.64 -9.55 -6.55
C ASP A 64 9.08 -9.60 -5.12
N CYS A 65 9.02 -8.43 -4.46
CA CYS A 65 8.68 -8.30 -3.04
C CYS A 65 9.69 -8.99 -2.07
N ALA A 66 10.95 -9.21 -2.46
CA ALA A 66 12.00 -9.66 -1.55
C ALA A 66 12.28 -8.68 -0.39
N ASP A 67 12.15 -7.39 -0.65
CA ASP A 67 12.28 -6.30 0.31
C ASP A 67 11.29 -6.41 1.48
N PHE A 68 10.10 -6.98 1.25
CA PHE A 68 9.08 -7.19 2.28
C PHE A 68 9.60 -8.12 3.38
N ARG A 69 10.36 -9.15 2.97
CA ARG A 69 10.95 -10.15 3.86
C ARG A 69 12.24 -9.66 4.49
N LEU A 70 13.00 -8.85 3.75
CA LEU A 70 14.24 -8.25 4.24
C LEU A 70 14.03 -7.45 5.53
N HIS A 71 12.90 -6.77 5.67
CA HIS A 71 12.55 -6.06 6.91
C HIS A 71 12.39 -6.96 8.13
N ALA A 72 11.84 -8.17 7.99
CA ALA A 72 11.81 -9.15 9.08
C ALA A 72 13.21 -9.68 9.40
N ILE A 73 14.02 -9.96 8.39
CA ILE A 73 15.41 -10.43 8.56
C ILE A 73 16.26 -9.39 9.29
N LEU A 74 16.15 -8.11 8.90
CA LEU A 74 16.83 -7.02 9.59
C LEU A 74 16.34 -6.90 11.04
N ALA A 75 15.04 -6.96 11.29
CA ALA A 75 14.51 -6.92 12.65
C ALA A 75 15.04 -8.08 13.52
N ILE A 76 15.13 -9.30 12.97
CA ILE A 76 15.74 -10.47 13.65
C ILE A 76 17.20 -10.20 13.99
N LEU A 77 18.00 -9.71 13.03
CA LEU A 77 19.41 -9.41 13.25
C LEU A 77 19.62 -8.31 14.30
N TYR A 78 18.83 -7.24 14.26
CA TYR A 78 18.89 -6.18 15.26
C TYR A 78 18.53 -6.69 16.65
N ARG A 79 17.41 -7.42 16.78
CA ARG A 79 16.93 -7.98 18.05
C ARG A 79 17.89 -8.98 18.66
N THR A 80 18.67 -9.67 17.85
CA THR A 80 19.65 -10.65 18.32
C THR A 80 21.08 -10.14 18.37
N SER A 81 21.31 -8.87 18.02
CA SER A 81 22.62 -8.23 18.11
C SER A 81 23.02 -7.92 19.56
N ASP A 82 24.31 -7.71 19.80
CA ASP A 82 24.84 -7.27 21.09
C ASP A 82 24.59 -5.77 21.35
N ARG A 83 23.79 -5.11 20.51
CA ARG A 83 23.44 -3.70 20.66
C ARG A 83 22.58 -3.51 21.92
N PRO A 84 22.69 -2.36 22.60
CA PRO A 84 21.82 -2.06 23.74
C PRO A 84 20.33 -2.08 23.37
N ALA A 85 19.47 -2.30 24.36
CA ALA A 85 18.03 -2.37 24.16
C ALA A 85 17.44 -1.08 23.55
N GLN A 86 17.96 0.08 23.92
CA GLN A 86 17.54 1.36 23.32
C GLN A 86 17.89 1.50 21.83
N HIS A 87 18.78 0.63 21.31
CA HIS A 87 19.15 0.52 19.90
C HIS A 87 18.64 -0.79 19.27
N GLY A 88 17.60 -1.38 19.86
CA GLY A 88 16.85 -2.51 19.29
C GLY A 88 17.30 -3.90 19.68
N GLY A 89 18.39 -4.07 20.43
CA GLY A 89 18.80 -5.39 20.94
C GLY A 89 17.80 -5.94 21.97
N ALA A 90 17.54 -7.23 21.93
CA ALA A 90 16.66 -7.91 22.89
C ALA A 90 17.43 -8.85 23.85
N GLY A 91 18.76 -8.94 23.72
CA GLY A 91 19.58 -9.88 24.49
C GLY A 91 19.33 -11.36 24.16
N VAL A 92 18.58 -11.63 23.08
CA VAL A 92 18.30 -12.97 22.58
C VAL A 92 19.46 -13.41 21.68
N ARG A 93 19.98 -14.61 21.88
CA ARG A 93 21.03 -15.16 21.02
C ARG A 93 20.42 -15.90 19.84
N LEU A 94 20.98 -15.66 18.66
CA LEU A 94 20.71 -16.42 17.46
C LEU A 94 21.80 -17.48 17.29
N ASP A 95 21.42 -18.65 16.76
CA ASP A 95 22.39 -19.65 16.33
C ASP A 95 23.42 -19.00 15.37
N PRO A 96 24.75 -19.17 15.59
CA PRO A 96 25.78 -18.59 14.73
C PRO A 96 25.63 -18.93 13.24
N GLU A 97 25.16 -20.13 12.90
CA GLU A 97 24.94 -20.55 11.51
C GLU A 97 23.78 -19.76 10.90
N VAL A 98 22.69 -19.62 11.65
CA VAL A 98 21.52 -18.83 11.23
C VAL A 98 21.93 -17.38 11.05
N ARG A 99 22.64 -16.76 12.02
CA ARG A 99 23.16 -15.40 11.87
C ARG A 99 24.00 -15.25 10.59
N THR A 100 24.92 -16.17 10.34
CA THR A 100 25.79 -16.14 9.16
C THR A 100 24.98 -16.20 7.86
N ARG A 101 23.96 -17.07 7.80
CA ARG A 101 23.05 -17.17 6.65
C ARG A 101 22.31 -15.86 6.37
N LEU A 102 21.85 -15.18 7.44
CA LEU A 102 21.08 -13.94 7.35
C LEU A 102 21.97 -12.77 6.93
N GLU A 103 23.14 -12.61 7.55
CA GLU A 103 24.12 -11.59 7.16
C GLU A 103 24.55 -11.76 5.69
N ARG A 104 24.72 -13.01 5.22
CA ARG A 104 25.05 -13.29 3.81
C ARG A 104 23.98 -12.75 2.86
N SER A 105 22.71 -12.99 3.14
CA SER A 105 21.60 -12.44 2.32
C SER A 105 21.57 -10.92 2.35
N VAL A 106 21.70 -10.32 3.54
CA VAL A 106 21.71 -8.86 3.71
C VAL A 106 22.86 -8.21 2.94
N LEU A 107 24.07 -8.79 2.98
CA LEU A 107 25.24 -8.26 2.27
C LEU A 107 25.20 -8.51 0.76
N GLY A 108 24.56 -9.60 0.31
CA GLY A 108 24.46 -9.99 -1.10
C GLY A 108 23.27 -9.40 -1.85
N PHE A 109 22.32 -8.77 -1.15
CA PHE A 109 21.12 -8.22 -1.76
C PHE A 109 21.40 -7.01 -2.66
N LYS A 110 20.55 -6.82 -3.67
CA LYS A 110 20.56 -5.66 -4.55
C LYS A 110 19.61 -4.60 -4.02
N TYR A 111 20.14 -3.51 -3.47
CA TYR A 111 19.33 -2.51 -2.77
C TYR A 111 18.78 -1.40 -3.65
N TRP A 112 19.30 -1.22 -4.85
CA TRP A 112 18.82 -0.16 -5.76
C TRP A 112 19.06 -0.54 -7.23
N PRO A 113 18.31 0.04 -8.20
CA PRO A 113 18.40 -0.31 -9.62
C PRO A 113 19.76 -0.14 -10.28
N ASP A 114 20.55 0.83 -9.83
CA ASP A 114 21.87 1.13 -10.39
C ASP A 114 22.97 0.18 -9.90
N GLU A 115 22.64 -0.74 -9.00
CA GLU A 115 23.58 -1.77 -8.59
C GLU A 115 23.65 -2.92 -9.63
N PRO A 116 24.79 -3.62 -9.73
CA PRO A 116 24.99 -4.71 -10.69
C PRO A 116 23.92 -5.82 -10.64
N GLY A 117 23.74 -6.45 -11.80
CA GLY A 117 22.87 -7.61 -12.00
C GLY A 117 21.48 -7.25 -12.54
N ILE A 118 20.88 -8.21 -13.25
CA ILE A 118 19.53 -8.13 -13.81
C ILE A 118 18.59 -8.92 -12.91
N ASP A 119 17.41 -8.36 -12.68
CA ASP A 119 16.35 -8.94 -11.86
C ASP A 119 15.00 -8.35 -12.31
N SER A 120 13.93 -8.82 -11.69
CA SER A 120 12.56 -8.33 -11.95
C SER A 120 11.89 -7.76 -10.71
N MET A 121 12.66 -7.29 -9.71
CA MET A 121 12.07 -6.64 -8.53
C MET A 121 11.50 -5.29 -8.90
N CYS A 122 10.30 -4.99 -8.40
CA CYS A 122 9.78 -3.63 -8.43
C CYS A 122 10.46 -2.79 -7.34
N THR A 123 11.18 -1.74 -7.72
CA THR A 123 11.96 -0.89 -6.79
C THR A 123 11.43 0.54 -6.71
N TRP A 124 10.33 0.83 -7.42
CA TRP A 124 9.95 2.21 -7.76
C TRP A 124 8.54 2.62 -7.37
N THR A 125 7.64 1.72 -6.94
CA THR A 125 6.36 2.16 -6.36
C THR A 125 6.58 2.86 -5.02
N GLU A 126 5.54 3.54 -4.54
CA GLU A 126 5.60 4.34 -3.31
C GLU A 126 6.15 3.57 -2.11
N ASN A 127 5.62 2.37 -1.83
CA ASN A 127 6.07 1.52 -0.73
C ASN A 127 7.48 0.95 -0.95
N HIS A 128 7.79 0.42 -2.15
CA HIS A 128 9.10 -0.16 -2.45
C HIS A 128 10.24 0.85 -2.26
N GLN A 129 10.03 2.11 -2.63
CA GLN A 129 11.07 3.14 -2.44
C GLN A 129 11.52 3.26 -0.99
N ILE A 130 10.58 3.33 -0.05
CA ILE A 130 10.92 3.43 1.36
C ILE A 130 11.41 2.09 1.93
N MET A 131 10.91 0.96 1.44
CA MET A 131 11.40 -0.36 1.84
C MET A 131 12.87 -0.56 1.49
N PHE A 132 13.23 -0.41 0.21
CA PHE A 132 14.61 -0.54 -0.23
C PHE A 132 15.54 0.48 0.44
N ALA A 133 15.11 1.74 0.57
CA ALA A 133 15.94 2.78 1.17
C ALA A 133 16.16 2.55 2.68
N ALA A 134 15.10 2.28 3.45
CA ALA A 134 15.20 2.00 4.88
C ALA A 134 16.00 0.72 5.15
N ALA A 135 15.77 -0.34 4.37
CA ALA A 135 16.53 -1.57 4.48
C ALA A 135 18.02 -1.35 4.21
N GLY A 136 18.38 -0.63 3.14
CA GLY A 136 19.78 -0.32 2.81
C GLY A 136 20.48 0.52 3.87
N TYR A 137 19.76 1.50 4.44
CA TYR A 137 20.27 2.30 5.56
C TYR A 137 20.50 1.46 6.82
N LEU A 138 19.51 0.68 7.25
CA LEU A 138 19.59 -0.13 8.48
C LEU A 138 20.58 -1.29 8.33
N ALA A 139 20.63 -1.95 7.17
CA ALA A 139 21.66 -2.94 6.88
C ALA A 139 23.07 -2.32 7.00
N GLY A 140 23.26 -1.12 6.44
CA GLY A 140 24.51 -0.38 6.53
C GLY A 140 24.88 0.01 7.97
N GLN A 141 23.91 0.42 8.79
CA GLN A 141 24.12 0.76 10.20
C GLN A 141 24.45 -0.47 11.05
N LEU A 142 23.84 -1.62 10.74
CA LEU A 142 24.09 -2.87 11.43
C LEU A 142 25.50 -3.42 11.13
N LEU A 143 25.96 -3.28 9.88
CA LEU A 143 27.23 -3.84 9.39
C LEU A 143 28.12 -2.73 8.78
N PRO A 144 28.55 -1.73 9.56
CA PRO A 144 29.10 -0.47 9.03
C PRO A 144 30.38 -0.62 8.22
N ASP A 145 31.23 -1.56 8.62
CA ASP A 145 32.55 -1.76 8.02
C ASP A 145 32.59 -2.99 7.08
N ARG A 146 31.47 -3.72 6.94
CA ARG A 146 31.36 -4.83 5.99
C ARG A 146 31.07 -4.30 4.59
N VAL A 147 31.52 -5.05 3.59
CA VAL A 147 31.29 -4.75 2.17
C VAL A 147 30.03 -5.47 1.70
N PHE A 148 29.10 -4.71 1.12
CA PHE A 148 27.92 -5.21 0.43
C PHE A 148 28.36 -5.74 -0.93
N THR A 149 28.33 -7.06 -1.11
CA THR A 149 29.01 -7.73 -2.21
C THR A 149 28.39 -7.41 -3.57
N ASN A 150 27.10 -7.05 -3.61
CA ASN A 150 26.47 -6.63 -4.86
C ASN A 150 26.92 -5.25 -5.33
N SER A 151 27.06 -4.29 -4.41
CA SER A 151 27.37 -2.89 -4.74
C SER A 151 28.85 -2.51 -4.61
N GLY A 152 29.63 -3.31 -3.90
CA GLY A 152 31.02 -3.01 -3.51
C GLY A 152 31.15 -1.92 -2.44
N ARG A 153 30.04 -1.40 -1.90
CA ARG A 153 30.04 -0.32 -0.91
C ARG A 153 30.18 -0.86 0.50
N THR A 154 30.80 -0.09 1.39
CA THR A 154 30.76 -0.37 2.83
C THR A 154 29.39 -0.03 3.42
N GLY A 155 29.06 -0.58 4.59
CA GLY A 155 27.83 -0.23 5.30
C GLY A 155 27.67 1.28 5.55
N ARG A 156 28.75 1.99 5.91
CA ARG A 156 28.73 3.47 6.04
C ARG A 156 28.39 4.19 4.73
N GLN A 157 28.91 3.70 3.61
CA GLN A 157 28.59 4.25 2.29
C GLN A 157 27.13 3.95 1.90
N GLN A 158 26.61 2.77 2.25
CA GLN A 158 25.18 2.46 2.07
C GLN A 158 24.30 3.41 2.88
N MET A 159 24.61 3.65 4.16
CA MET A 159 23.87 4.62 4.98
C MET A 159 23.83 6.01 4.33
N ASN A 160 25.00 6.54 3.91
CA ASN A 160 25.09 7.85 3.28
C ASN A 160 24.30 7.94 1.98
N ARG A 161 24.24 6.85 1.22
CA ARG A 161 23.49 6.76 -0.03
C ARG A 161 21.97 6.80 0.18
N PHE A 162 21.46 6.04 1.15
CA PHE A 162 20.03 5.87 1.32
C PHE A 162 19.37 6.93 2.23
N ARG A 163 20.13 7.54 3.15
CA ARG A 163 19.63 8.61 4.03
C ARG A 163 18.85 9.72 3.28
N PRO A 164 19.39 10.39 2.25
CA PRO A 164 18.67 11.47 1.58
C PRO A 164 17.38 10.99 0.88
N ARG A 165 17.30 9.72 0.46
CA ARG A 165 16.09 9.15 -0.14
C ARG A 165 15.00 8.92 0.91
N ILE A 166 15.38 8.43 2.09
CA ILE A 166 14.46 8.27 3.22
C ILE A 166 13.91 9.64 3.64
N GLU A 167 14.78 10.63 3.83
CA GLU A 167 14.38 11.99 4.22
C GLU A 167 13.45 12.62 3.18
N ARG A 168 13.78 12.49 1.90
CA ARG A 168 12.95 13.00 0.80
C ARG A 168 11.59 12.31 0.73
N TRP A 169 11.54 10.99 0.86
CA TRP A 169 10.29 10.23 0.82
C TRP A 169 9.39 10.66 1.99
N MET A 170 9.92 10.70 3.22
CA MET A 170 9.14 11.10 4.40
C MET A 170 8.64 12.55 4.32
N ASP A 171 9.48 13.49 3.85
CA ASP A 171 9.05 14.89 3.67
C ASP A 171 7.89 15.00 2.68
N LEU A 172 7.99 14.33 1.52
CA LEU A 172 6.95 14.37 0.50
C LEU A 172 5.65 13.75 1.02
N ARG A 173 5.68 12.60 1.71
CA ARG A 173 4.48 11.99 2.29
C ARG A 173 3.87 12.83 3.39
N PHE A 174 4.69 13.40 4.27
CA PHE A 174 4.21 14.28 5.33
C PHE A 174 3.51 15.52 4.78
N ARG A 175 4.05 16.12 3.71
CA ARG A 175 3.53 17.39 3.16
C ARG A 175 2.41 17.23 2.13
N SER A 176 2.40 16.12 1.40
CA SER A 176 1.46 15.90 0.29
C SER A 176 0.49 14.74 0.52
N GLY A 177 0.68 13.92 1.56
CA GLY A 177 -0.01 12.64 1.69
C GLY A 177 0.56 11.57 0.75
N PHE A 178 -0.18 10.48 0.59
CA PHE A 178 0.23 9.30 -0.16
C PHE A 178 -0.35 9.31 -1.58
N SER A 179 0.46 8.91 -2.57
CA SER A 179 0.01 8.75 -3.96
C SER A 179 -0.85 7.49 -4.10
N GLU A 180 -0.54 6.44 -3.36
CA GLU A 180 -1.38 5.25 -3.19
C GLU A 180 -2.46 5.49 -2.11
N TRP A 181 -3.14 6.65 -2.16
CA TRP A 181 -3.98 7.19 -1.08
C TRP A 181 -4.87 6.15 -0.38
N LEU A 182 -4.91 6.21 0.95
CA LEU A 182 -5.75 5.40 1.82
C LEU A 182 -5.73 3.88 1.51
N SER A 183 -4.70 3.35 0.87
CA SER A 183 -4.71 1.97 0.38
C SER A 183 -4.72 0.95 1.52
N HIS A 184 -5.82 0.20 1.66
CA HIS A 184 -5.94 -0.91 2.63
C HIS A 184 -5.06 -2.13 2.33
N VAL A 185 -4.29 -2.08 1.24
CA VAL A 185 -3.25 -3.05 0.89
C VAL A 185 -1.89 -2.47 1.26
N TYR A 186 -1.48 -1.42 0.55
CA TYR A 186 -0.14 -0.84 0.63
C TYR A 186 0.20 -0.08 1.92
N TYR A 187 -0.76 0.38 2.74
CA TYR A 187 -0.40 0.89 4.08
C TYR A 187 0.23 -0.18 4.97
N ASN A 188 -0.10 -1.46 4.74
CA ASN A 188 0.57 -2.57 5.42
C ASN A 188 2.01 -2.81 4.91
N GLU A 189 2.40 -2.16 3.81
CA GLU A 189 3.72 -2.23 3.17
C GLU A 189 4.53 -0.94 3.44
N ASP A 190 3.88 0.22 3.59
CA ASP A 190 4.55 1.47 3.97
C ASP A 190 4.99 1.49 5.45
N LEU A 191 4.21 0.87 6.35
CA LEU A 191 4.48 0.88 7.79
C LEU A 191 5.77 0.12 8.21
N PRO A 192 6.08 -1.10 7.71
CA PRO A 192 7.26 -1.86 8.13
C PRO A 192 8.61 -1.12 8.06
N PRO A 193 8.99 -0.46 6.95
CA PRO A 193 10.25 0.28 6.91
C PRO A 193 10.28 1.44 7.89
N LEU A 194 9.16 2.16 8.06
CA LEU A 194 9.06 3.27 9.00
C LEU A 194 9.19 2.80 10.44
N LEU A 195 8.48 1.73 10.82
CA LEU A 195 8.57 1.15 12.17
C LEU A 195 9.97 0.62 12.48
N ASN A 196 10.62 0.02 11.50
CA ASN A 196 12.02 -0.39 11.64
C ASN A 196 12.96 0.82 11.82
N LEU A 197 12.74 1.93 11.09
CA LEU A 197 13.49 3.17 11.32
C LEU A 197 13.23 3.71 12.73
N VAL A 198 11.96 3.75 13.19
CA VAL A 198 11.62 4.19 14.55
C VAL A 198 12.36 3.37 15.60
N GLU A 199 12.36 2.04 15.45
CA GLU A 199 12.94 1.12 16.44
C GLU A 199 14.47 1.10 16.40
N PHE A 200 15.08 1.02 15.21
CA PHE A 200 16.46 0.56 15.04
C PHE A 200 17.47 1.63 14.63
N THR A 201 17.03 2.78 14.10
CA THR A 201 17.99 3.83 13.72
C THR A 201 18.65 4.46 14.95
N ASP A 202 19.94 4.76 14.81
CA ASP A 202 20.69 5.56 15.80
C ASP A 202 20.47 7.06 15.59
N ASP A 203 19.94 7.47 14.43
CA ASP A 203 19.69 8.87 14.11
C ASP A 203 18.36 9.35 14.73
N PRO A 204 18.38 10.21 15.77
CA PRO A 204 17.17 10.65 16.44
C PRO A 204 16.24 11.47 15.53
N LYS A 205 16.78 12.14 14.50
CA LYS A 205 15.96 12.86 13.52
C LYS A 205 15.18 11.86 12.66
N LEU A 206 15.84 10.84 12.11
CA LEU A 206 15.16 9.83 11.30
C LEU A 206 14.10 9.07 12.10
N SER A 207 14.41 8.69 13.35
CA SER A 207 13.44 8.01 14.23
C SER A 207 12.20 8.88 14.47
N ARG A 208 12.39 10.17 14.76
CA ARG A 208 11.29 11.11 15.01
C ARG A 208 10.46 11.36 13.75
N ASP A 209 11.12 11.65 12.64
CA ASP A 209 10.44 11.96 11.38
C ASP A 209 9.67 10.72 10.87
N ALA A 210 10.24 9.51 11.00
CA ALA A 210 9.51 8.26 10.72
C ALA A 210 8.31 8.07 11.65
N SER A 211 8.45 8.36 12.95
CA SER A 211 7.32 8.30 13.90
C SER A 211 6.18 9.21 13.48
N MET A 212 6.48 10.42 13.01
CA MET A 212 5.47 11.37 12.52
C MET A 212 4.73 10.85 11.28
N VAL A 213 5.42 10.16 10.36
CA VAL A 213 4.77 9.57 9.18
C VAL A 213 3.94 8.33 9.55
N VAL A 214 4.39 7.52 10.53
CA VAL A 214 3.57 6.43 11.10
C VAL A 214 2.29 7.00 11.72
N ASP A 215 2.40 8.07 12.51
CA ASP A 215 1.23 8.73 13.10
C ASP A 215 0.25 9.23 12.03
N LEU A 216 0.74 9.78 10.93
CA LEU A 216 -0.09 10.23 9.81
C LEU A 216 -0.84 9.05 9.15
N LEU A 217 -0.17 7.93 8.89
CA LEU A 217 -0.79 6.71 8.36
C LEU A 217 -1.86 6.14 9.29
N LEU A 218 -1.58 6.08 10.59
CA LEU A 218 -2.55 5.58 11.57
C LEU A 218 -3.73 6.54 11.76
N LEU A 219 -3.51 7.85 11.63
CA LEU A 219 -4.57 8.84 11.61
C LEU A 219 -5.44 8.70 10.36
N ASP A 220 -4.85 8.46 9.19
CA ASP A 220 -5.59 8.21 7.95
C ASP A 220 -6.51 7.00 8.08
N ILE A 221 -6.03 5.90 8.66
CA ILE A 221 -6.85 4.72 8.99
C ILE A 221 -7.97 5.09 9.99
N ALA A 222 -7.64 5.79 11.07
CA ALA A 222 -8.60 6.14 12.12
C ALA A 222 -9.76 7.01 11.61
N LEU A 223 -9.47 7.98 10.73
CA LEU A 223 -10.46 8.89 10.14
C LEU A 223 -11.37 8.21 9.11
N ASN A 224 -10.89 7.14 8.46
CA ASN A 224 -11.52 6.58 7.27
C ASN A 224 -12.00 5.13 7.44
N GLN A 225 -12.14 4.68 8.69
CA GLN A 225 -12.70 3.37 9.01
C GLN A 225 -14.17 3.46 9.46
N PHE A 226 -14.96 2.43 9.18
CA PHE A 226 -16.28 2.21 9.74
C PHE A 226 -16.29 0.90 10.54
N ARG A 227 -16.40 1.02 11.86
CA ARG A 227 -16.47 -0.13 12.79
C ARG A 227 -15.41 -1.22 12.51
N GLY A 228 -14.18 -0.81 12.25
CA GLY A 228 -13.03 -1.66 11.95
C GLY A 228 -12.73 -1.89 10.46
N THR A 229 -13.68 -1.59 9.56
CA THR A 229 -13.49 -1.73 8.11
C THR A 229 -12.88 -0.47 7.55
N PHE A 230 -11.74 -0.52 6.86
CA PHE A 230 -11.13 0.65 6.22
C PHE A 230 -11.86 1.01 4.92
N GLY A 231 -13.18 1.13 4.98
CA GLY A 231 -14.10 1.13 3.83
C GLY A 231 -14.18 2.43 3.04
N SER A 232 -13.04 3.06 2.78
CA SER A 232 -12.94 4.34 2.08
C SER A 232 -12.69 4.18 0.57
N THR A 233 -12.53 5.29 -0.15
CA THR A 233 -11.92 5.24 -1.50
C THR A 233 -10.43 4.90 -1.38
N HIS A 234 -9.88 4.18 -2.37
CA HIS A 234 -8.49 3.73 -2.34
C HIS A 234 -7.77 4.02 -3.66
N GLY A 235 -6.52 4.48 -3.58
CA GLY A 235 -5.63 4.61 -4.74
C GLY A 235 -5.25 3.25 -5.32
N ARG A 236 -5.18 2.24 -4.44
CA ARG A 236 -4.84 0.86 -4.77
C ARG A 236 -5.73 -0.08 -3.98
N SER A 237 -6.45 -0.94 -4.68
CA SER A 237 -7.26 -1.99 -4.07
C SER A 237 -7.58 -3.09 -5.06
N TYR A 238 -7.88 -4.28 -4.54
CA TYR A 238 -8.18 -5.48 -5.32
C TYR A 238 -9.49 -6.12 -4.85
N GLU A 239 -10.05 -6.98 -5.69
CA GLU A 239 -11.38 -7.57 -5.53
C GLU A 239 -11.72 -7.97 -4.10
N ALA A 240 -10.88 -8.78 -3.44
CA ALA A 240 -11.16 -9.31 -2.12
C ALA A 240 -11.35 -8.19 -1.08
N GLY A 241 -10.39 -7.27 -1.00
CA GLY A 241 -10.44 -6.14 -0.04
C GLY A 241 -11.52 -5.10 -0.35
N LYS A 242 -11.92 -4.95 -1.61
CA LYS A 242 -13.08 -4.11 -1.97
C LYS A 242 -14.40 -4.68 -1.48
N LYS A 243 -14.51 -6.01 -1.42
CA LYS A 243 -15.77 -6.71 -1.15
C LYS A 243 -15.95 -7.04 0.33
N SER A 244 -14.85 -7.17 1.07
CA SER A 244 -14.88 -7.50 2.50
C SER A 244 -13.78 -6.77 3.27
N GLY A 245 -14.19 -6.05 4.31
CA GLY A 245 -13.30 -5.42 5.28
C GLY A 245 -12.49 -6.42 6.12
N ARG A 246 -12.85 -7.72 6.10
CA ARG A 246 -12.20 -8.75 6.90
C ARG A 246 -10.90 -9.27 6.29
N VAL A 247 -10.72 -9.06 4.98
CA VAL A 247 -9.57 -9.53 4.21
C VAL A 247 -8.65 -8.39 3.79
N GLU A 248 -8.88 -7.18 4.31
CA GLU A 248 -7.97 -6.04 4.17
C GLU A 248 -6.62 -6.34 4.82
N SER A 249 -5.51 -6.02 4.15
CA SER A 249 -4.17 -6.20 4.72
C SER A 249 -3.92 -5.31 5.94
N THR A 250 -4.70 -4.23 6.08
CA THR A 250 -4.70 -3.32 7.24
C THR A 250 -5.55 -3.79 8.42
N ALA A 251 -6.39 -4.83 8.28
CA ALA A 251 -7.29 -5.27 9.35
C ALA A 251 -6.56 -5.56 10.70
N PRO A 252 -5.40 -6.23 10.72
CA PRO A 252 -4.65 -6.45 11.97
C PRO A 252 -4.10 -5.16 12.59
N VAL A 253 -3.79 -4.14 11.77
CA VAL A 253 -3.37 -2.82 12.25
C VAL A 253 -4.55 -2.10 12.90
N VAL A 254 -5.72 -2.11 12.26
CA VAL A 254 -6.97 -1.55 12.83
C VAL A 254 -7.27 -2.19 14.19
N TRP A 255 -7.14 -3.52 14.27
CA TRP A 255 -7.31 -4.26 15.52
C TRP A 255 -6.34 -3.80 16.60
N LEU A 256 -5.05 -3.63 16.28
CA LEU A 256 -4.09 -3.12 17.27
C LEU A 256 -4.42 -1.70 17.75
N ILE A 257 -4.86 -0.79 16.88
CA ILE A 257 -5.08 0.61 17.28
C ILE A 257 -6.39 0.82 18.07
N CYS A 258 -7.45 0.06 17.80
CA CYS A 258 -8.77 0.29 18.40
C CYS A 258 -9.54 -0.97 18.84
N GLY A 259 -9.06 -2.17 18.53
CA GLY A 259 -9.69 -3.43 18.91
C GLY A 259 -10.84 -3.88 18.01
N MET A 260 -11.15 -3.12 16.96
CA MET A 260 -12.13 -3.50 15.93
C MET A 260 -11.46 -4.27 14.79
N ASN A 261 -12.26 -4.98 14.00
CA ASN A 261 -11.85 -5.99 13.02
C ASN A 261 -11.22 -7.21 13.70
N GLN A 262 -10.30 -7.92 13.03
CA GLN A 262 -9.69 -9.16 13.52
C GLN A 262 -8.15 -9.11 13.45
N PRO A 263 -7.44 -9.76 14.39
CA PRO A 263 -6.01 -9.97 14.26
C PRO A 263 -5.72 -11.02 13.18
N ALA A 264 -4.55 -10.94 12.54
CA ALA A 264 -4.06 -11.99 11.67
C ALA A 264 -2.54 -12.14 11.86
N VAL A 265 -2.10 -13.36 12.18
CA VAL A 265 -0.67 -13.67 12.38
C VAL A 265 0.10 -13.57 11.07
N GLY A 266 1.41 -13.32 11.15
CA GLY A 266 2.26 -13.11 9.97
C GLY A 266 2.10 -11.75 9.29
N ASN A 267 1.16 -10.90 9.73
CA ASN A 267 1.02 -9.55 9.22
C ASN A 267 2.23 -8.68 9.61
N MET A 268 2.87 -8.06 8.62
CA MET A 268 4.15 -7.35 8.78
C MET A 268 4.03 -6.14 9.71
N SER A 269 3.06 -5.27 9.44
CA SER A 269 2.86 -4.04 10.19
C SER A 269 2.42 -4.30 11.61
N ALA A 270 1.45 -5.21 11.80
CA ALA A 270 0.99 -5.57 13.13
C ALA A 270 2.09 -6.23 13.97
N THR A 271 2.93 -7.06 13.36
CA THR A 271 4.09 -7.66 14.03
C THR A 271 5.07 -6.60 14.53
N LEU A 272 5.42 -5.63 13.69
CA LEU A 272 6.37 -4.57 14.06
C LEU A 272 5.78 -3.57 15.06
N LEU A 273 4.50 -3.21 14.93
CA LEU A 273 3.78 -2.43 15.95
C LEU A 273 3.74 -3.15 17.30
N ALA A 274 3.40 -4.44 17.29
CA ALA A 274 3.29 -5.24 18.49
C ALA A 274 4.64 -5.55 19.14
N THR A 275 5.75 -5.49 18.42
CA THR A 275 7.09 -5.75 18.97
C THR A 275 7.90 -4.49 19.21
N SER A 276 7.45 -3.31 18.75
CA SER A 276 8.16 -2.05 18.98
C SER A 276 8.20 -1.68 20.46
N SER A 277 9.37 -1.26 20.92
CA SER A 277 9.58 -0.71 22.25
C SER A 277 9.60 0.82 22.26
N ARG A 278 9.89 1.44 21.10
CA ARG A 278 10.03 2.88 20.92
C ARG A 278 8.78 3.56 20.39
N TYR A 279 8.04 2.93 19.47
CA TYR A 279 6.80 3.50 18.97
C TYR A 279 5.66 3.33 19.99
N ARG A 280 4.87 4.39 20.15
CA ARG A 280 3.70 4.43 21.03
C ARG A 280 2.57 5.10 20.25
N LEU A 281 1.45 4.41 20.10
CA LEU A 281 0.25 4.99 19.49
C LEU A 281 -0.16 6.25 20.28
N PRO A 282 -0.23 7.43 19.64
CA PRO A 282 -0.78 8.62 20.27
C PRO A 282 -2.21 8.38 20.74
N SER A 283 -2.51 8.73 22.00
CA SER A 283 -3.82 8.49 22.62
C SER A 283 -4.96 9.13 21.82
N VAL A 284 -4.72 10.29 21.21
CA VAL A 284 -5.68 10.99 20.34
C VAL A 284 -6.04 10.19 19.10
N ILE A 285 -5.09 9.53 18.44
CA ILE A 285 -5.36 8.69 17.25
C ILE A 285 -6.20 7.49 17.66
N GLY A 286 -5.84 6.82 18.76
CA GLY A 286 -6.67 5.75 19.31
C GLY A 286 -8.07 6.23 19.71
N GLY A 287 -8.19 7.45 20.23
CA GLY A 287 -9.49 8.08 20.56
C GLY A 287 -10.35 8.29 19.31
N ILE A 288 -9.78 8.89 18.26
CA ILE A 288 -10.46 9.09 16.96
C ILE A 288 -10.89 7.75 16.36
N ALA A 289 -10.03 6.74 16.40
CA ALA A 289 -10.34 5.41 15.86
C ALA A 289 -11.51 4.74 16.60
N ARG A 290 -11.69 5.00 17.90
CA ARG A 290 -12.78 4.44 18.72
C ARG A 290 -14.05 5.29 18.74
N ASP A 291 -14.04 6.48 18.13
CA ASP A 291 -15.20 7.39 18.07
C ASP A 291 -16.20 6.93 17.00
N THR A 292 -16.87 5.81 17.25
CA THR A 292 -17.82 5.19 16.30
C THR A 292 -19.23 5.75 16.38
N ASP A 293 -19.60 6.34 17.52
CA ASP A 293 -20.99 6.70 17.82
C ASP A 293 -21.27 8.20 17.62
N ARG A 294 -20.32 8.94 17.05
CA ARG A 294 -20.51 10.34 16.69
C ARG A 294 -21.69 10.46 15.70
N PRO A 295 -22.67 11.36 15.94
CA PRO A 295 -23.84 11.49 15.07
C PRO A 295 -23.47 11.79 13.61
N GLU A 296 -22.52 12.70 13.41
CA GLU A 296 -21.99 13.05 12.10
C GLU A 296 -20.48 13.29 12.19
N PHE A 297 -19.75 12.74 11.23
CA PHE A 297 -18.33 12.97 11.02
C PHE A 297 -18.08 13.24 9.54
N GLU A 298 -17.28 14.26 9.23
CA GLU A 298 -16.83 14.55 7.87
C GLU A 298 -15.33 14.80 7.86
N SER A 299 -14.61 14.04 7.04
CA SER A 299 -13.19 14.23 6.74
C SER A 299 -13.05 14.72 5.31
N ARG A 300 -12.26 15.78 5.12
CA ARG A 300 -11.85 16.28 3.80
C ARG A 300 -10.34 16.22 3.71
N GLN A 301 -9.83 15.40 2.81
CA GLN A 301 -8.39 15.19 2.64
C GLN A 301 -7.98 15.50 1.21
N ARG A 302 -6.73 15.94 1.06
CA ARG A 302 -6.06 16.04 -0.22
C ARG A 302 -4.75 15.29 -0.11
N MET A 303 -4.51 14.37 -1.04
CA MET A 303 -3.34 13.48 -1.02
C MET A 303 -2.69 13.41 -2.39
N GLY A 304 -1.38 13.24 -2.43
CA GLY A 304 -0.58 13.10 -3.65
C GLY A 304 -0.11 14.42 -4.24
N ILE A 305 0.61 14.31 -5.36
CA ILE A 305 1.25 15.43 -6.06
C ILE A 305 0.65 15.53 -7.46
N ARG A 306 0.34 16.76 -7.90
CA ARG A 306 0.07 17.02 -9.33
C ARG A 306 1.40 17.17 -10.06
N ILE A 307 1.62 16.39 -11.11
CA ILE A 307 2.83 16.46 -11.95
C ILE A 307 2.94 17.83 -12.63
N ALA A 308 1.79 18.49 -12.86
CA ALA A 308 1.75 19.87 -13.32
C ALA A 308 2.50 20.84 -12.39
N ASP A 309 2.49 20.55 -11.08
CA ASP A 309 3.04 21.38 -10.00
C ASP A 309 4.40 20.85 -9.48
N ALA A 310 5.09 19.99 -10.24
CA ALA A 310 6.34 19.32 -9.86
C ALA A 310 7.38 20.27 -9.23
N GLU A 311 7.55 21.48 -9.79
CA GLU A 311 8.53 22.47 -9.32
C GLU A 311 8.26 22.95 -7.89
N ARG A 312 6.99 23.06 -7.47
CA ARG A 312 6.59 23.40 -6.09
C ARG A 312 7.12 22.38 -5.08
N TRP A 313 7.32 21.14 -5.52
CA TRP A 313 7.82 20.02 -4.73
C TRP A 313 9.33 19.79 -4.94
N GLY A 314 10.03 20.73 -5.59
CA GLY A 314 11.46 20.60 -5.88
C GLY A 314 11.78 19.50 -6.88
N LEU A 315 10.81 19.11 -7.74
CA LEU A 315 10.99 18.03 -8.72
C LEU A 315 11.26 18.61 -10.11
N GLY A 316 12.32 18.12 -10.77
CA GLY A 316 12.61 18.37 -12.17
C GLY A 316 12.44 17.13 -13.04
N PHE A 317 12.36 17.32 -14.36
CA PHE A 317 12.15 16.22 -15.33
C PHE A 317 13.46 15.71 -15.97
N ARG A 318 14.60 15.96 -15.33
CA ARG A 318 15.94 15.66 -15.88
C ARG A 318 16.74 14.65 -15.07
N SER A 319 16.60 14.65 -13.75
CA SER A 319 17.31 13.74 -12.84
C SER A 319 16.57 12.41 -12.70
N VAL A 320 17.29 11.29 -12.67
CA VAL A 320 16.71 9.98 -12.39
C VAL A 320 16.23 9.84 -10.93
N GLU A 321 16.81 10.61 -9.99
CA GLU A 321 16.32 10.65 -8.60
C GLU A 321 14.93 11.31 -8.53
N ASP A 322 14.68 12.36 -9.32
CA ASP A 322 13.33 12.93 -9.44
C ASP A 322 12.40 11.98 -10.22
N GLY A 323 12.98 11.25 -11.18
CA GLY A 323 12.31 10.17 -11.90
C GLY A 323 11.71 9.13 -10.96
N MET A 324 12.46 8.71 -9.94
CA MET A 324 11.93 7.80 -8.91
C MET A 324 10.72 8.40 -8.21
N VAL A 325 10.74 9.67 -7.81
CA VAL A 325 9.55 10.29 -7.22
C VAL A 325 8.35 10.20 -8.16
N PHE A 326 8.51 10.49 -9.46
CA PHE A 326 7.40 10.34 -10.42
C PHE A 326 6.94 8.89 -10.62
N LEU A 327 7.83 7.90 -10.46
CA LEU A 327 7.46 6.49 -10.48
C LEU A 327 6.67 6.07 -9.23
N SER A 328 6.82 6.77 -8.09
CA SER A 328 5.93 6.54 -6.93
C SER A 328 4.47 6.94 -7.21
N LEU A 329 4.25 7.86 -8.15
CA LEU A 329 2.93 8.20 -8.70
C LEU A 329 2.55 7.27 -9.87
N GLU A 330 3.36 6.26 -10.19
CA GLU A 330 3.21 5.39 -11.37
C GLU A 330 3.02 6.16 -12.69
N ALA A 331 3.73 7.28 -12.82
CA ALA A 331 3.67 8.17 -13.97
C ALA A 331 4.57 7.72 -15.13
N TYR A 332 4.49 6.45 -15.54
CA TYR A 332 5.41 5.86 -16.53
C TYR A 332 5.37 6.53 -17.91
N LEU A 333 4.16 6.79 -18.41
CA LEU A 333 3.91 7.32 -19.76
C LEU A 333 3.19 8.67 -19.74
N HIS A 334 3.28 9.40 -18.63
CA HIS A 334 2.75 10.76 -18.56
C HIS A 334 3.58 11.71 -19.44
N GLU A 335 2.94 12.71 -20.06
CA GLU A 335 3.57 13.55 -21.10
C GLU A 335 4.85 14.29 -20.64
N ARG A 336 4.98 14.56 -19.34
CA ARG A 336 6.15 15.23 -18.75
C ARG A 336 7.24 14.27 -18.29
N THR A 337 6.91 13.00 -18.04
CA THR A 337 7.81 12.03 -17.38
C THR A 337 8.23 10.91 -18.32
N ALA A 338 7.47 10.62 -19.38
CA ALA A 338 7.72 9.50 -20.29
C ALA A 338 9.18 9.46 -20.82
N ALA A 339 9.72 10.61 -21.23
CA ALA A 339 11.11 10.68 -21.70
C ALA A 339 12.13 10.36 -20.60
N LEU A 340 11.85 10.75 -19.35
CA LEU A 340 12.68 10.43 -18.20
C LEU A 340 12.57 8.95 -17.83
N THR A 341 11.36 8.38 -17.80
CA THR A 341 11.17 6.94 -17.57
C THR A 341 11.92 6.10 -18.60
N LEU A 342 11.87 6.46 -19.89
CA LEU A 342 12.63 5.73 -20.92
C LEU A 342 14.16 5.84 -20.74
N ARG A 343 14.66 6.98 -20.24
CA ARG A 343 16.09 7.09 -19.88
C ARG A 343 16.44 6.17 -18.72
N MET A 344 15.58 6.07 -17.71
CA MET A 344 15.77 5.15 -16.59
C MET A 344 15.77 3.69 -17.06
N LEU A 345 14.93 3.34 -18.05
CA LEU A 345 14.96 2.01 -18.67
C LEU A 345 16.31 1.69 -19.31
N ASP A 346 16.91 2.68 -19.99
CA ASP A 346 18.24 2.54 -20.59
C ASP A 346 19.35 2.46 -19.52
N GLU A 347 19.31 3.35 -18.52
CA GLU A 347 20.37 3.51 -17.52
C GLU A 347 20.47 2.31 -16.55
N TRP A 348 19.33 1.71 -16.20
CA TRP A 348 19.27 0.63 -15.20
C TRP A 348 18.99 -0.74 -15.82
N ASN A 349 19.10 -0.87 -17.14
CA ASN A 349 18.84 -2.10 -17.90
C ASN A 349 17.45 -2.71 -17.63
N TRP A 350 16.46 -1.88 -17.27
CA TRP A 350 15.10 -2.32 -16.96
C TRP A 350 14.31 -2.77 -18.19
N TRP A 351 14.85 -2.65 -19.40
CA TRP A 351 14.29 -3.33 -20.57
C TRP A 351 14.22 -4.85 -20.40
N GLU A 352 15.02 -5.43 -19.51
CA GLU A 352 15.02 -6.86 -19.17
C GLU A 352 14.14 -7.19 -17.95
N ASN A 353 13.62 -6.19 -17.26
CA ASN A 353 12.73 -6.37 -16.11
C ASN A 353 11.32 -6.75 -16.61
N SER A 354 10.73 -7.80 -16.02
CA SER A 354 9.46 -8.38 -16.47
C SER A 354 8.27 -7.43 -16.39
N PHE A 355 8.25 -6.47 -15.44
CA PHE A 355 7.21 -5.44 -15.36
C PHE A 355 7.21 -4.51 -16.57
N PHE A 356 8.36 -4.33 -17.22
CA PHE A 356 8.50 -3.52 -18.43
C PHE A 356 8.50 -4.36 -19.72
N ALA A 357 8.24 -5.66 -19.66
CA ALA A 357 8.13 -6.51 -20.86
C ALA A 357 7.17 -5.96 -21.93
N PRO A 358 5.99 -5.37 -21.58
CA PRO A 358 5.12 -4.71 -22.56
C PRO A 358 5.80 -3.52 -23.28
N PHE A 359 6.68 -2.79 -22.60
CA PHE A 359 7.45 -1.69 -23.18
C PHE A 359 8.58 -2.24 -24.06
N ALA A 360 9.28 -3.28 -23.59
CA ALA A 360 10.38 -3.92 -24.30
C ALA A 360 9.95 -4.47 -25.66
N ALA A 361 8.74 -5.05 -25.75
CA ALA A 361 8.15 -5.51 -27.01
C ALA A 361 8.01 -4.40 -28.07
N HIS A 362 7.94 -3.13 -27.64
CA HIS A 362 7.78 -1.96 -28.50
C HIS A 362 9.03 -1.06 -28.54
N ARG A 363 10.18 -1.53 -28.04
CA ARG A 363 11.41 -0.73 -27.87
C ARG A 363 11.85 0.02 -29.13
N ARG A 364 11.75 -0.61 -30.31
CA ARG A 364 12.12 0.02 -31.61
C ARG A 364 11.21 1.22 -31.95
N LEU A 365 9.89 1.03 -31.82
CA LEU A 365 8.90 2.09 -32.05
C LEU A 365 9.08 3.24 -31.06
N ILE A 366 9.27 2.91 -29.78
CA ILE A 366 9.53 3.89 -28.71
C ILE A 366 10.81 4.68 -29.02
N GLY A 367 11.88 4.00 -29.44
CA GLY A 367 13.14 4.64 -29.82
C GLY A 367 12.97 5.62 -30.99
N PHE A 368 12.23 5.24 -32.03
CA PHE A 368 11.89 6.13 -33.14
C PHE A 368 11.09 7.36 -32.67
N LEU A 369 10.02 7.15 -31.88
CA LEU A 369 9.19 8.25 -31.37
C LEU A 369 9.98 9.22 -30.49
N ARG A 370 10.94 8.71 -29.72
CA ARG A 370 11.85 9.52 -28.91
C ARG A 370 12.81 10.32 -29.79
N ALA A 371 13.45 9.70 -30.78
CA ALA A 371 14.38 10.37 -31.69
C ALA A 371 13.69 11.45 -32.53
N ALA A 372 12.44 11.21 -32.95
CA ALA A 372 11.64 12.15 -33.72
C ALA A 372 10.98 13.26 -32.85
N GLY A 373 11.15 13.25 -31.52
CA GLY A 373 10.51 14.23 -30.62
C GLY A 373 8.98 14.08 -30.48
N LEU A 374 8.41 12.96 -30.93
CA LEU A 374 6.96 12.73 -30.99
C LEU A 374 6.37 12.10 -29.71
N LEU A 375 7.21 11.60 -28.81
CA LEU A 375 6.77 10.88 -27.61
C LEU A 375 5.80 11.71 -26.74
N ARG A 376 6.11 12.99 -26.51
CA ARG A 376 5.26 13.87 -25.70
C ARG A 376 3.89 14.09 -26.34
N ALA A 377 3.86 14.29 -27.65
CA ALA A 377 2.61 14.48 -28.39
C ALA A 377 1.74 13.21 -28.34
N LEU A 378 2.35 12.03 -28.52
CA LEU A 378 1.65 10.74 -28.39
C LEU A 378 1.10 10.53 -26.97
N ALA A 379 1.95 10.75 -25.95
CA ALA A 379 1.56 10.61 -24.55
C ALA A 379 0.39 11.54 -24.19
N ARG A 380 0.39 12.78 -24.70
CA ARG A 380 -0.73 13.73 -24.55
C ARG A 380 -1.99 13.25 -25.28
N TRP A 381 -1.86 12.86 -26.56
CA TRP A 381 -3.00 12.43 -27.38
C TRP A 381 -3.69 11.19 -26.80
N LYS A 382 -2.91 10.26 -26.23
CA LYS A 382 -3.40 9.00 -25.64
C LYS A 382 -3.34 9.00 -24.11
N ALA A 383 -3.30 10.17 -23.46
CA ALA A 383 -3.13 10.28 -22.01
C ALA A 383 -4.17 9.46 -21.24
N ARG A 384 -5.44 9.49 -21.66
CA ARG A 384 -6.53 8.72 -21.03
C ARG A 384 -6.29 7.22 -20.96
N ASP A 385 -5.50 6.67 -21.87
CA ASP A 385 -5.22 5.24 -21.95
C ASP A 385 -3.81 4.88 -21.49
N LEU A 386 -2.82 5.73 -21.75
CA LEU A 386 -1.42 5.46 -21.36
C LEU A 386 -1.11 5.81 -19.89
N THR A 387 -1.95 6.61 -19.22
CA THR A 387 -1.73 7.06 -17.83
C THR A 387 -2.72 6.43 -16.84
N ARG A 388 -3.16 5.19 -17.10
CA ARG A 388 -4.10 4.43 -16.25
C ARG A 388 -3.61 4.20 -14.83
N ASN A 389 -2.30 3.99 -14.74
CA ASN A 389 -1.61 3.71 -13.49
C ASN A 389 -1.32 5.02 -12.73
N THR A 390 -1.26 6.15 -13.44
CA THR A 390 -0.82 7.42 -12.86
C THR A 390 -1.76 7.89 -11.75
N ARG A 391 -1.19 8.07 -10.56
CA ARG A 391 -1.83 8.53 -9.34
C ARG A 391 -1.35 9.92 -8.98
N GLU A 392 -2.03 10.92 -9.51
CA GLU A 392 -1.81 12.32 -9.13
C GLU A 392 -2.65 12.70 -7.91
N GLU A 393 -2.51 13.94 -7.47
CA GLU A 393 -3.30 14.52 -6.39
C GLU A 393 -4.81 14.19 -6.50
N VAL A 394 -5.38 13.79 -5.38
CA VAL A 394 -6.79 13.47 -5.21
C VAL A 394 -7.40 14.30 -4.08
N ASN A 395 -8.67 14.68 -4.24
CA ASN A 395 -9.47 15.28 -3.16
C ASN A 395 -10.49 14.25 -2.69
N LEU A 396 -10.53 14.00 -1.39
CA LEU A 396 -11.28 12.93 -0.76
C LEU A 396 -12.33 13.53 0.18
N ILE A 397 -13.52 12.95 0.17
CA ILE A 397 -14.53 13.19 1.20
C ILE A 397 -14.89 11.83 1.79
N THR A 398 -14.85 11.75 3.12
CA THR A 398 -15.41 10.63 3.88
C THR A 398 -16.42 11.21 4.86
N TYR A 399 -17.64 10.70 4.82
CA TYR A 399 -18.73 11.07 5.72
C TYR A 399 -19.20 9.83 6.46
N ARG A 400 -19.39 9.93 7.77
CA ARG A 400 -19.75 8.79 8.62
C ARG A 400 -20.81 9.20 9.65
N THR A 401 -21.75 8.31 9.88
CA THR A 401 -22.68 8.27 11.03
C THR A 401 -22.42 6.97 11.81
N PRO A 402 -23.13 6.71 12.94
CA PRO A 402 -22.98 5.44 13.65
C PRO A 402 -23.34 4.20 12.81
N ASP A 403 -24.17 4.39 11.78
CA ASP A 403 -24.83 3.31 11.03
C ASP A 403 -24.31 3.13 9.60
N ALA A 404 -23.61 4.14 9.04
CA ALA A 404 -23.04 4.05 7.70
C ALA A 404 -21.85 5.00 7.48
N MET A 405 -21.02 4.66 6.51
CA MET A 405 -19.96 5.52 5.99
C MET A 405 -20.02 5.60 4.46
N GLN A 406 -19.74 6.78 3.91
CA GLN A 406 -19.66 7.06 2.48
C GLN A 406 -18.34 7.76 2.19
N SER A 407 -17.54 7.22 1.27
CA SER A 407 -16.26 7.81 0.87
C SER A 407 -16.12 7.90 -0.66
N CYS A 408 -15.49 8.97 -1.15
CA CYS A 408 -15.35 9.23 -2.59
C CYS A 408 -14.16 10.13 -2.94
N ALA A 409 -13.41 9.72 -3.95
CA ALA A 409 -12.44 10.54 -4.66
C ALA A 409 -13.14 11.48 -5.65
N GLN A 410 -13.15 12.78 -5.32
CA GLN A 410 -13.90 13.82 -6.03
C GLN A 410 -13.31 14.11 -7.43
N ASP A 411 -14.13 13.95 -8.48
CA ASP A 411 -13.82 14.16 -9.91
C ASP A 411 -12.43 13.62 -10.32
N TYR A 412 -12.02 12.50 -9.72
CA TYR A 412 -10.68 11.96 -9.92
C TYR A 412 -10.52 11.39 -11.33
N ARG A 413 -9.79 12.12 -12.17
CA ARG A 413 -9.37 11.73 -13.53
C ARG A 413 -10.52 11.15 -14.38
N ALA A 414 -11.71 11.76 -14.30
CA ALA A 414 -12.88 11.29 -15.01
C ALA A 414 -12.63 11.05 -16.51
N GLY A 415 -13.01 9.87 -17.02
CA GLY A 415 -12.83 9.48 -18.42
C GLY A 415 -11.43 8.98 -18.80
N TYR A 416 -10.47 8.98 -17.88
CA TYR A 416 -9.22 8.23 -18.01
C TYR A 416 -9.50 6.76 -17.67
N GLY A 417 -8.67 5.82 -18.10
CA GLY A 417 -8.70 4.50 -17.51
C GLY A 417 -8.07 4.50 -16.11
N GLY A 418 -8.38 3.48 -15.32
CA GLY A 418 -7.85 3.31 -13.97
C GLY A 418 -7.37 1.88 -13.76
N ASP A 419 -6.13 1.73 -13.34
CA ASP A 419 -5.50 0.43 -13.12
C ASP A 419 -6.09 -0.30 -11.91
N GLN A 420 -6.08 0.33 -10.73
CA GLN A 420 -6.49 -0.30 -9.47
C GLN A 420 -7.27 0.63 -8.54
N GLN A 421 -7.57 1.84 -9.01
CA GLN A 421 -8.24 2.85 -8.21
C GLN A 421 -9.67 2.41 -7.87
N HIS A 422 -10.07 2.65 -6.63
CA HIS A 422 -11.40 2.42 -6.12
C HIS A 422 -12.04 3.75 -5.75
N VAL A 423 -12.89 4.28 -6.62
CA VAL A 423 -13.27 5.71 -6.60
C VAL A 423 -14.27 6.06 -5.51
N TRP A 424 -15.16 5.16 -5.12
CA TRP A 424 -16.14 5.42 -4.08
C TRP A 424 -16.64 4.13 -3.44
N GLN A 425 -17.08 4.22 -2.18
CA GLN A 425 -17.68 3.12 -1.42
C GLN A 425 -18.71 3.63 -0.40
N ALA A 426 -19.82 2.91 -0.28
CA ALA A 426 -20.69 2.96 0.89
C ALA A 426 -20.42 1.72 1.76
N THR A 427 -20.31 1.89 3.07
CA THR A 427 -19.96 0.84 4.04
C THR A 427 -20.92 0.88 5.22
N LEU A 428 -21.63 -0.23 5.44
CA LEU A 428 -22.57 -0.45 6.54
C LEU A 428 -22.13 -1.62 7.44
N GLY A 429 -20.98 -2.23 7.15
CA GLY A 429 -20.39 -3.34 7.87
C GLY A 429 -19.26 -3.96 7.06
N SER A 430 -18.59 -4.98 7.61
CA SER A 430 -17.42 -5.57 6.94
C SER A 430 -17.76 -6.29 5.65
N GLU A 431 -18.94 -6.89 5.54
CA GLU A 431 -19.42 -7.54 4.30
C GLU A 431 -20.47 -6.69 3.56
N ALA A 432 -21.08 -5.73 4.27
CA ALA A 432 -22.15 -4.88 3.76
C ALA A 432 -21.56 -3.61 3.12
N VAL A 433 -20.88 -3.80 1.99
CA VAL A 433 -20.25 -2.72 1.21
C VAL A 433 -20.87 -2.61 -0.18
N VAL A 434 -21.05 -1.39 -0.66
CA VAL A 434 -21.63 -1.09 -1.98
C VAL A 434 -20.72 -0.15 -2.75
N PHE A 435 -20.44 -0.51 -4.01
CA PHE A 435 -19.70 0.32 -4.94
C PHE A 435 -20.02 -0.04 -6.38
N THR A 436 -19.62 0.81 -7.33
CA THR A 436 -19.68 0.50 -8.77
C THR A 436 -18.30 0.52 -9.42
N THR A 437 -18.15 -0.23 -10.51
CA THR A 437 -17.00 -0.10 -11.41
C THR A 437 -17.38 -0.40 -12.86
N HIS A 438 -16.55 0.09 -13.78
CA HIS A 438 -16.57 -0.32 -15.17
C HIS A 438 -15.48 -1.39 -15.35
N PRO A 439 -15.84 -2.67 -15.56
CA PRO A 439 -14.86 -3.75 -15.64
C PRO A 439 -13.89 -3.53 -16.79
N GLY A 440 -12.59 -3.73 -16.54
CA GLY A 440 -11.56 -3.71 -17.59
C GLY A 440 -11.60 -4.97 -18.46
N SER A 441 -11.91 -6.12 -17.86
CA SER A 441 -12.07 -7.38 -18.58
C SER A 441 -13.04 -8.30 -17.86
N ARG A 442 -13.39 -9.44 -18.46
CA ARG A 442 -14.19 -10.50 -17.80
C ARG A 442 -13.38 -11.34 -16.82
N GLY A 443 -12.04 -11.28 -16.89
CA GLY A 443 -11.17 -12.04 -15.99
C GLY A 443 -11.16 -11.44 -14.59
N ARG A 444 -11.28 -12.28 -13.55
CA ARG A 444 -11.21 -11.85 -12.14
C ARG A 444 -9.79 -11.90 -11.56
N LYS A 445 -8.91 -12.67 -12.17
CA LYS A 445 -7.51 -12.84 -11.75
C LYS A 445 -6.56 -12.31 -12.82
N GLY A 446 -5.34 -11.97 -12.41
CA GLY A 446 -4.28 -11.52 -13.30
C GLY A 446 -4.19 -9.98 -13.41
N ALA A 447 -3.72 -9.52 -14.57
CA ALA A 447 -3.41 -8.10 -14.81
C ALA A 447 -4.64 -7.19 -14.65
N THR A 448 -4.40 -6.02 -14.10
CA THR A 448 -5.40 -4.97 -13.89
C THR A 448 -5.36 -3.92 -15.02
N PRO A 449 -6.46 -3.19 -15.29
CA PRO A 449 -7.79 -3.37 -14.71
C PRO A 449 -8.44 -4.68 -15.17
N ASN A 450 -9.11 -5.35 -14.24
CA ASN A 450 -9.79 -6.62 -14.47
C ASN A 450 -11.29 -6.47 -14.17
N TYR A 451 -12.00 -7.58 -13.89
CA TYR A 451 -13.43 -7.51 -13.62
C TYR A 451 -13.75 -6.64 -12.41
N TRP A 452 -13.02 -6.77 -11.28
CA TRP A 452 -13.31 -6.02 -10.05
C TRP A 452 -12.20 -5.06 -9.60
N ALA A 453 -10.95 -5.27 -10.00
CA ALA A 453 -9.84 -4.38 -9.68
C ALA A 453 -9.66 -3.30 -10.76
N GLY A 454 -9.64 -2.04 -10.33
CA GLY A 454 -9.58 -0.87 -11.22
C GLY A 454 -10.87 -0.57 -11.96
N SER A 455 -10.72 0.21 -13.04
CA SER A 455 -11.80 0.53 -13.97
C SER A 455 -11.28 0.69 -15.40
N GLY A 456 -11.94 0.06 -16.38
CA GLY A 456 -11.66 0.31 -17.79
C GLY A 456 -11.75 1.80 -18.15
N THR A 457 -12.64 2.53 -17.47
CA THR A 457 -12.79 3.99 -17.53
C THR A 457 -13.29 4.47 -16.17
N LEU A 458 -12.53 5.37 -15.56
CA LEU A 458 -12.86 6.02 -14.30
C LEU A 458 -14.10 6.92 -14.49
N PRO A 459 -15.04 6.90 -13.54
CA PRO A 459 -16.21 7.73 -13.58
C PRO A 459 -15.88 9.19 -13.26
N ARG A 460 -16.80 10.09 -13.61
CA ARG A 460 -16.95 11.34 -12.89
C ARG A 460 -17.77 11.05 -11.64
N ALA A 461 -17.14 11.11 -10.47
CA ALA A 461 -17.80 10.91 -9.20
C ALA A 461 -17.74 12.18 -8.35
N ALA A 462 -18.83 12.51 -7.67
CA ALA A 462 -18.87 13.59 -6.70
C ALA A 462 -19.73 13.15 -5.51
N GLN A 463 -19.30 13.53 -4.30
CA GLN A 463 -20.00 13.23 -3.06
C GLN A 463 -20.40 14.53 -2.37
N TYR A 464 -21.59 14.51 -1.80
CA TYR A 464 -21.99 15.46 -0.76
C TYR A 464 -22.61 14.68 0.39
N ARG A 465 -21.92 14.66 1.54
CA ARG A 465 -22.29 13.87 2.72
C ARG A 465 -22.59 12.42 2.34
N THR A 466 -23.84 11.96 2.48
CA THR A 466 -24.30 10.59 2.22
C THR A 466 -24.67 10.31 0.77
N VAL A 467 -24.61 11.30 -0.13
CA VAL A 467 -25.01 11.16 -1.53
C VAL A 467 -23.80 11.15 -2.43
N VAL A 468 -23.71 10.14 -3.31
CA VAL A 468 -22.74 10.08 -4.40
C VAL A 468 -23.47 10.09 -5.74
N ILE A 469 -23.02 10.95 -6.65
CA ILE A 469 -23.38 10.89 -8.07
C ILE A 469 -22.16 10.36 -8.83
N CYS A 470 -22.34 9.23 -9.52
CA CYS A 470 -21.28 8.55 -10.24
C CYS A 470 -21.70 8.32 -11.70
N HIS A 471 -21.00 8.97 -12.64
CA HIS A 471 -21.33 8.94 -14.07
C HIS A 471 -20.18 8.36 -14.89
N TYR A 472 -20.45 7.23 -15.55
CA TYR A 472 -19.52 6.56 -16.44
C TYR A 472 -19.78 6.95 -17.89
N ARG A 473 -18.77 7.53 -18.55
CA ARG A 473 -18.79 7.75 -20.00
C ARG A 473 -17.86 6.73 -20.67
N LEU A 474 -18.43 5.57 -21.02
CA LEU A 474 -17.67 4.48 -21.62
C LEU A 474 -17.26 4.84 -23.05
N ASN A 475 -15.99 4.60 -23.38
CA ASN A 475 -15.46 4.84 -24.71
C ASN A 475 -14.98 3.51 -25.33
N PRO A 476 -15.61 3.01 -26.41
CA PRO A 476 -15.21 1.78 -27.08
C PRO A 476 -14.01 1.96 -28.03
N SER A 477 -13.46 3.17 -28.17
CA SER A 477 -12.34 3.42 -29.08
C SER A 477 -11.13 2.56 -28.74
N ARG A 478 -10.42 2.08 -29.77
CA ARG A 478 -9.20 1.30 -29.61
C ARG A 478 -8.12 2.05 -28.81
N GLY A 479 -7.74 1.48 -27.68
CA GLY A 479 -6.60 1.90 -26.87
C GLY A 479 -5.28 1.35 -27.40
N LEU A 480 -4.18 1.98 -27.00
CA LEU A 480 -2.82 1.45 -27.18
C LEU A 480 -2.46 0.49 -26.05
N TYR A 481 -2.81 0.82 -24.82
CA TYR A 481 -2.60 -0.01 -23.63
C TYR A 481 -3.78 -0.97 -23.42
N HIS A 482 -5.00 -0.43 -23.37
CA HIS A 482 -6.19 -1.24 -23.11
C HIS A 482 -7.41 -0.74 -23.88
N THR A 483 -8.14 -1.66 -24.50
CA THR A 483 -9.37 -1.36 -25.22
C THR A 483 -10.57 -1.84 -24.41
N ASN A 484 -11.46 -0.92 -24.06
CA ASN A 484 -12.67 -1.25 -23.31
C ASN A 484 -13.62 -2.09 -24.17
N ARG A 485 -13.81 -3.35 -23.81
CA ARG A 485 -14.73 -4.27 -24.48
C ARG A 485 -16.03 -4.45 -23.71
N GLU A 486 -16.00 -4.27 -22.41
CA GLU A 486 -17.16 -4.44 -21.53
C GLU A 486 -17.94 -3.12 -21.45
N LEU A 487 -18.91 -2.91 -22.34
CA LEU A 487 -19.67 -1.65 -22.44
C LEU A 487 -20.84 -1.57 -21.45
N TYR A 488 -20.59 -1.95 -20.19
CA TYR A 488 -21.52 -1.83 -19.07
C TYR A 488 -20.76 -1.48 -17.80
N THR A 489 -21.50 -1.18 -16.74
CA THR A 489 -20.98 -1.04 -15.38
C THR A 489 -21.65 -2.09 -14.51
N HIS A 490 -20.97 -2.55 -13.48
CA HIS A 490 -21.58 -3.38 -12.45
C HIS A 490 -21.45 -2.75 -11.08
N ALA A 491 -22.37 -3.13 -10.20
CA ALA A 491 -22.34 -2.79 -8.79
C ALA A 491 -21.99 -4.04 -8.00
N TRP A 492 -21.13 -3.91 -6.99
CA TRP A 492 -21.10 -4.88 -5.91
C TRP A 492 -22.19 -4.48 -4.92
N PHE A 493 -23.20 -5.33 -4.77
CA PHE A 493 -24.32 -5.14 -3.86
C PHE A 493 -24.68 -6.52 -3.27
N PRO A 494 -23.99 -6.98 -2.23
CA PRO A 494 -24.10 -8.35 -1.73
C PRO A 494 -25.39 -8.54 -0.92
N GLN A 495 -26.45 -9.08 -1.55
CA GLN A 495 -27.77 -9.22 -0.91
C GLN A 495 -27.71 -9.94 0.45
N ASP A 496 -26.90 -11.00 0.54
CA ASP A 496 -26.75 -11.83 1.74
C ASP A 496 -26.04 -11.12 2.90
N ALA A 497 -25.42 -9.95 2.66
CA ALA A 497 -24.79 -9.14 3.69
C ALA A 497 -25.75 -8.14 4.35
N PHE A 498 -26.97 -7.97 3.83
CA PHE A 498 -27.98 -7.05 4.36
C PHE A 498 -29.10 -7.82 5.05
N ASP A 499 -29.75 -7.18 6.04
CA ASP A 499 -30.91 -7.76 6.73
C ASP A 499 -32.15 -7.79 5.81
N GLU A 500 -32.20 -6.84 4.88
CA GLU A 500 -33.30 -6.66 3.95
C GLU A 500 -32.81 -5.96 2.68
N VAL A 501 -33.29 -6.43 1.52
CA VAL A 501 -33.09 -5.79 0.21
C VAL A 501 -34.44 -5.66 -0.48
N ARG A 502 -34.76 -4.49 -1.01
CA ARG A 502 -35.99 -4.22 -1.76
C ARG A 502 -35.71 -3.44 -3.03
N GLU A 503 -36.46 -3.75 -4.08
CA GLU A 503 -36.41 -3.02 -5.34
C GLU A 503 -37.70 -2.26 -5.57
N ALA A 504 -37.61 -0.96 -5.88
CA ALA A 504 -38.78 -0.14 -6.20
C ALA A 504 -38.40 1.02 -7.13
N ALA A 505 -39.16 1.21 -8.21
CA ALA A 505 -38.99 2.32 -9.14
C ALA A 505 -37.54 2.54 -9.66
N GLY A 506 -36.82 1.44 -9.93
CA GLY A 506 -35.43 1.46 -10.43
C GLY A 506 -34.36 1.70 -9.36
N TRP A 507 -34.76 1.77 -8.08
CA TRP A 507 -33.86 1.79 -6.92
C TRP A 507 -33.73 0.41 -6.31
N VAL A 508 -32.52 0.08 -5.87
CA VAL A 508 -32.23 -1.01 -4.95
C VAL A 508 -31.96 -0.41 -3.58
N PHE A 509 -32.80 -0.74 -2.61
CA PHE A 509 -32.65 -0.34 -1.21
C PHE A 509 -32.15 -1.53 -0.41
N ALA A 510 -31.28 -1.28 0.57
CA ALA A 510 -30.95 -2.27 1.57
C ALA A 510 -30.77 -1.68 2.96
N ARG A 511 -31.00 -2.51 3.97
CA ARG A 511 -30.87 -2.17 5.38
C ARG A 511 -29.91 -3.14 6.08
N ARG A 512 -29.05 -2.60 6.94
CA ARG A 512 -28.19 -3.35 7.86
C ARG A 512 -28.24 -2.68 9.23
N GLY A 513 -28.84 -3.34 10.22
CA GLY A 513 -29.19 -2.69 11.48
C GLY A 513 -30.09 -1.47 11.23
N ASP A 514 -29.66 -0.32 11.73
CA ASP A 514 -30.32 0.99 11.54
C ASP A 514 -29.75 1.79 10.34
N GLY A 515 -28.77 1.21 9.63
CA GLY A 515 -28.17 1.81 8.44
C GLY A 515 -28.92 1.45 7.17
N TYR A 516 -29.03 2.41 6.25
CA TYR A 516 -29.70 2.25 4.96
C TYR A 516 -28.80 2.68 3.81
N VAL A 517 -28.88 1.95 2.70
CA VAL A 517 -28.24 2.31 1.43
C VAL A 517 -29.25 2.20 0.29
N ALA A 518 -29.16 3.13 -0.66
CA ALA A 518 -29.99 3.13 -1.85
C ALA A 518 -29.09 3.34 -3.08
N LEU A 519 -29.20 2.46 -4.08
CA LEU A 519 -28.50 2.57 -5.34
C LEU A 519 -29.51 2.66 -6.48
N TRP A 520 -29.37 3.69 -7.31
CA TRP A 520 -30.17 3.87 -8.51
C TRP A 520 -29.30 3.79 -9.75
N SER A 521 -29.86 3.23 -10.82
CA SER A 521 -29.25 3.22 -12.14
C SER A 521 -30.19 3.86 -13.15
N GLN A 522 -29.64 4.77 -13.98
CA GLN A 522 -30.35 5.33 -15.13
C GLN A 522 -30.66 4.27 -16.19
N LYS A 523 -29.86 3.20 -16.25
CA LYS A 523 -30.02 2.09 -17.19
C LYS A 523 -30.65 0.89 -16.49
N PRO A 524 -31.38 0.03 -17.22
CA PRO A 524 -31.81 -1.26 -16.69
C PRO A 524 -30.63 -2.03 -16.12
N TYR A 525 -30.84 -2.71 -15.00
CA TYR A 525 -29.87 -3.60 -14.38
C TYR A 525 -30.47 -5.00 -14.27
N ARG A 526 -29.60 -5.97 -13.98
CA ARG A 526 -29.98 -7.33 -13.60
C ARG A 526 -29.04 -7.80 -12.51
N TRP A 527 -29.54 -8.65 -11.63
CA TRP A 527 -28.70 -9.37 -10.69
C TRP A 527 -27.83 -10.39 -11.44
N GLU A 528 -26.59 -10.50 -11.02
CA GLU A 528 -25.67 -11.56 -11.41
C GLU A 528 -25.37 -12.35 -10.14
N HIS A 529 -25.51 -13.67 -10.20
CA HIS A 529 -25.15 -14.55 -9.11
C HIS A 529 -23.76 -15.11 -9.41
N ASP A 530 -22.81 -14.83 -8.53
CA ASP A 530 -21.41 -15.28 -8.61
C ASP A 530 -21.25 -16.77 -8.26
#